data_AF-A0A520QH90-F1
#
_entry.id   AF-A0A520QH90-F1
#
_cell.length_a   1.000
_cell.length_b   1.000
_cell.length_c   1.000
_cell.angle_alpha   90.00
_cell.angle_beta   90.00
_cell.angle_gamma   90.00
#
_symmetry.space_group_name_H-M   'P 1'
#
loop_
_entity.id
_entity.type
_entity.pdbx_description
1 polymer ?
#
loop_
_entity_poly.entity_id
_entity_poly.type
_entity_poly.pdbx_seq_one_letter_code
_entity_poly.pdbx_strand_id
1 'polypeptide(L)'
;MKYRGLAVLMCVLAVGCDFDDAFEGDGGPGDASTLDGSRPDGDVSDDGGAGVCGDGTRSAGEVCDDGNTTAGDGCAADCSAVEDDFACGPPGRPCVRVVTCGNARIEGDETCDDRNTVAGDGCDADCRREPGWVCPVVGAACVSAR
;
A
#
# COMPACT_ATOMS: atom_id res chain seq x y z
N MET A 1 -37.00 -17.73 -5.25
CA MET A 1 -38.31 -17.55 -4.56
C MET A 1 -38.55 -18.71 -3.60
N LYS A 2 -38.92 -18.39 -2.34
CA LYS A 2 -39.65 -19.20 -1.32
C LYS A 2 -39.01 -20.56 -0.99
N TYR A 3 -38.54 -20.83 0.24
CA TYR A 3 -39.34 -20.95 1.46
C TYR A 3 -38.55 -20.48 2.70
N ARG A 4 -39.12 -19.54 3.45
CA ARG A 4 -38.68 -19.15 4.80
C ARG A 4 -39.50 -19.94 5.81
N GLY A 5 -38.85 -20.46 6.85
CA GLY A 5 -39.47 -20.73 8.15
C GLY A 5 -40.05 -22.14 8.35
N LEU A 6 -39.19 -23.11 8.73
CA LEU A 6 -39.61 -24.27 9.52
C LEU A 6 -38.41 -24.97 10.19
N ALA A 7 -37.64 -24.27 11.04
CA ALA A 7 -36.58 -24.92 11.82
C ALA A 7 -36.29 -24.26 13.18
N VAL A 8 -37.21 -23.45 13.72
CA VAL A 8 -37.04 -22.77 15.03
C VAL A 8 -37.92 -23.43 16.11
N LEU A 9 -38.26 -24.70 15.96
CA LEU A 9 -39.15 -25.36 16.92
C LEU A 9 -38.79 -26.82 17.18
N MET A 10 -37.57 -27.08 17.67
CA MET A 10 -37.22 -28.30 18.41
C MET A 10 -35.92 -28.05 19.22
N CYS A 11 -35.93 -27.10 20.16
CA CYS A 11 -34.76 -26.84 21.02
C CYS A 11 -35.12 -26.79 22.53
N VAL A 12 -36.18 -27.49 22.97
CA VAL A 12 -36.67 -27.34 24.36
C VAL A 12 -37.01 -28.66 25.08
N LEU A 13 -36.62 -29.85 24.60
CA LEU A 13 -37.07 -31.11 25.24
C LEU A 13 -36.03 -32.23 25.41
N ALA A 14 -34.75 -31.92 25.56
CA ALA A 14 -33.78 -32.91 26.05
C ALA A 14 -32.94 -32.31 27.18
N VAL A 15 -33.25 -32.77 28.39
CA VAL A 15 -32.41 -32.65 29.58
C VAL A 15 -31.08 -33.37 29.29
N GLY A 16 -29.95 -32.67 29.38
CA GLY A 16 -28.61 -33.28 29.42
C GLY A 16 -27.66 -32.92 28.28
N CYS A 17 -27.36 -31.63 28.04
CA CYS A 17 -26.08 -31.28 27.42
C CYS A 17 -24.98 -31.34 28.51
N ASP A 18 -24.32 -32.49 28.60
CA ASP A 18 -23.07 -32.65 29.36
C ASP A 18 -22.04 -31.60 28.89
N PHE A 19 -21.45 -30.92 29.86
CA PHE A 19 -20.55 -29.77 29.73
C PHE A 19 -19.07 -30.17 29.87
N ASP A 20 -18.71 -31.44 30.05
CA ASP A 20 -17.33 -31.83 30.35
C ASP A 20 -16.92 -33.06 29.54
N ASP A 21 -16.22 -32.84 28.42
CA ASP A 21 -15.25 -33.82 27.91
C ASP A 21 -13.86 -33.19 27.93
N ALA A 22 -13.09 -33.70 28.89
CA ALA A 22 -11.78 -33.25 29.26
C ALA A 22 -10.77 -33.53 28.15
N PHE A 23 -10.05 -32.50 27.71
CA PHE A 23 -8.79 -32.67 27.02
C PHE A 23 -7.72 -33.01 28.05
N GLU A 24 -7.62 -34.29 28.41
CA GLU A 24 -6.51 -34.84 29.17
C GLU A 24 -5.27 -34.96 28.26
N GLY A 25 -4.22 -34.24 28.62
CA GLY A 25 -2.92 -34.27 27.96
C GLY A 25 -1.85 -33.63 28.85
N ASP A 26 -1.67 -34.19 30.04
CA ASP A 26 -0.68 -33.82 31.04
C ASP A 26 0.76 -34.12 30.58
N GLY A 27 1.61 -33.10 30.58
CA GLY A 27 2.92 -33.11 31.23
C GLY A 27 4.08 -33.91 30.63
N GLY A 28 5.11 -33.19 30.16
CA GLY A 28 6.48 -33.72 30.07
C GLY A 28 7.53 -32.66 29.69
N PRO A 29 8.54 -32.36 30.55
CA PRO A 29 9.54 -31.33 30.31
C PRO A 29 10.70 -31.86 29.46
N GLY A 30 11.28 -30.97 28.65
CA GLY A 30 12.40 -31.29 27.77
C GLY A 30 13.07 -30.03 27.27
N ASP A 31 13.72 -29.31 28.18
CA ASP A 31 14.85 -28.45 27.89
C ASP A 31 15.98 -29.29 27.27
N ALA A 32 16.03 -29.31 25.94
CA ALA A 32 17.22 -29.70 25.20
C ALA A 32 17.57 -28.55 24.27
N SER A 33 18.24 -27.56 24.87
CA SER A 33 19.06 -26.57 24.20
C SER A 33 20.08 -27.26 23.29
N THR A 34 19.73 -27.54 22.04
CA THR A 34 20.73 -27.70 20.99
C THR A 34 20.95 -26.35 20.34
N LEU A 35 21.86 -25.60 20.97
CA LEU A 35 22.64 -24.59 20.29
C LEU A 35 23.49 -25.33 19.23
N ASP A 36 23.01 -25.37 17.99
CA ASP A 36 23.87 -25.50 16.82
C ASP A 36 23.45 -24.43 15.82
N GLY A 37 23.97 -23.23 16.07
CA GLY A 37 23.80 -22.10 15.18
C GLY A 37 24.59 -22.34 13.90
N SER A 38 23.91 -22.23 12.75
CA SER A 38 24.41 -21.62 11.51
C SER A 38 23.33 -21.73 10.41
N ARG A 39 22.34 -20.82 10.44
CA ARG A 39 21.70 -20.33 9.21
C ARG A 39 21.83 -18.81 9.22
N PRO A 40 22.69 -18.23 8.38
CA PRO A 40 22.82 -16.78 8.25
C PRO A 40 21.87 -16.32 7.13
N ASP A 41 20.57 -16.44 7.36
CA ASP A 41 19.56 -15.81 6.52
C ASP A 41 18.68 -15.04 7.51
N GLY A 42 19.02 -13.77 7.70
CA GLY A 42 18.61 -12.98 8.85
C GLY A 42 17.19 -12.46 8.72
N ASP A 43 16.21 -13.19 9.23
CA ASP A 43 14.81 -12.75 9.20
C ASP A 43 14.03 -13.22 10.44
N VAL A 44 14.32 -12.68 11.63
CA VAL A 44 13.28 -12.53 12.66
C VAL A 44 13.60 -11.31 13.53
N SER A 45 13.13 -10.14 13.11
CA SER A 45 13.01 -8.98 13.99
C SER A 45 11.79 -9.16 14.90
N ASP A 46 11.93 -10.00 15.91
CA ASP A 46 11.06 -10.01 17.10
C ASP A 46 11.37 -8.76 17.94
N ASP A 47 10.92 -7.58 17.48
CA ASP A 47 10.86 -6.37 18.31
C ASP A 47 9.78 -5.40 17.79
N GLY A 48 8.53 -5.68 18.17
CA GLY A 48 7.55 -4.62 18.43
C GLY A 48 6.90 -3.93 17.24
N GLY A 49 5.91 -4.58 16.62
CA GLY A 49 4.70 -3.89 16.12
C GLY A 49 4.86 -2.86 14.99
N ALA A 50 6.00 -2.79 14.33
CA ALA A 50 6.11 -2.21 13.00
C ALA A 50 5.79 -3.31 11.98
N GLY A 51 4.89 -3.02 11.06
CA GLY A 51 4.61 -3.88 9.91
C GLY A 51 5.86 -4.29 9.14
N VAL A 52 5.79 -5.45 8.46
CA VAL A 52 6.83 -5.83 7.50
C VAL A 52 6.51 -5.13 6.18
N CYS A 53 7.25 -4.07 5.87
CA CYS A 53 7.06 -3.36 4.62
C CYS A 53 7.29 -4.26 3.40
N GLY A 54 6.35 -4.23 2.46
CA GLY A 54 6.38 -5.02 1.24
C GLY A 54 5.83 -6.43 1.41
N ASP A 55 5.17 -6.74 2.54
CA ASP A 55 4.54 -8.05 2.78
C ASP A 55 3.16 -8.19 2.12
N GLY A 56 2.68 -7.12 1.49
CA GLY A 56 1.39 -7.09 0.80
C GLY A 56 0.22 -6.74 1.72
N THR A 57 0.48 -6.38 2.97
CA THR A 57 -0.50 -5.98 3.96
C THR A 57 -0.12 -4.64 4.56
N ARG A 58 -1.11 -3.81 4.93
CA ARG A 58 -0.84 -2.54 5.61
C ARG A 58 -0.94 -2.77 7.11
N SER A 59 0.18 -2.98 7.75
CA SER A 59 0.34 -3.22 9.17
C SER A 59 0.47 -1.91 9.97
N ALA A 60 0.52 -2.01 11.29
CA ALA A 60 0.63 -0.82 12.15
C ALA A 60 1.98 -0.11 11.91
N GLY A 61 1.91 1.20 11.66
CA GLY A 61 3.10 2.02 11.35
C GLY A 61 3.32 2.28 9.86
N GLU A 62 2.65 1.54 8.98
CA GLU A 62 2.78 1.70 7.52
C GLU A 62 1.75 2.68 6.95
N VAL A 63 2.22 3.58 6.09
CA VAL A 63 1.38 4.51 5.34
C VAL A 63 0.92 3.91 4.01
N CYS A 64 1.72 3.05 3.40
CA CYS A 64 1.40 2.28 2.21
C CYS A 64 2.08 0.92 2.30
N ASP A 65 1.67 -0.02 1.45
CA ASP A 65 2.41 -1.24 1.18
C ASP A 65 2.11 -1.58 -0.29
N ASP A 66 3.13 -1.52 -1.15
CA ASP A 66 2.98 -1.79 -2.58
C ASP A 66 3.46 -3.19 -2.98
N GLY A 67 3.66 -4.06 -1.97
CA GLY A 67 4.12 -5.43 -2.12
C GLY A 67 5.62 -5.58 -2.34
N ASN A 68 6.42 -4.52 -2.16
CA ASN A 68 7.86 -4.61 -2.20
C ASN A 68 8.54 -3.49 -1.35
N THR A 69 9.88 -3.42 -1.38
CA THR A 69 10.69 -2.43 -0.64
C THR A 69 11.59 -1.60 -1.56
N THR A 70 11.22 -1.52 -2.84
CA THR A 70 11.87 -0.62 -3.81
C THR A 70 11.42 0.80 -3.51
N ALA A 71 12.30 1.78 -3.74
CA ALA A 71 11.92 3.18 -3.73
C ALA A 71 11.80 3.69 -5.16
N GLY A 72 10.94 4.67 -5.39
CA GLY A 72 10.66 5.29 -6.69
C GLY A 72 9.49 4.69 -7.46
N ASP A 73 8.78 3.70 -6.91
CA ASP A 73 7.56 3.09 -7.45
C ASP A 73 6.27 3.51 -6.73
N GLY A 74 6.39 4.42 -5.76
CA GLY A 74 5.29 5.16 -5.16
C GLY A 74 5.03 4.89 -3.70
N CYS A 75 5.57 3.81 -3.13
CA CYS A 75 5.67 3.63 -1.69
C CYS A 75 7.13 3.75 -1.28
N ALA A 76 7.42 4.46 -0.18
CA ALA A 76 8.78 4.51 0.32
C ALA A 76 9.26 3.10 0.69
N ALA A 77 10.56 2.82 0.54
CA ALA A 77 11.15 1.52 0.84
C ALA A 77 10.95 1.04 2.30
N ASP A 78 10.60 1.95 3.21
CA ASP A 78 10.28 1.70 4.61
C ASP A 78 8.77 1.80 4.91
N CYS A 79 7.94 1.92 3.87
CA CYS A 79 6.49 2.06 3.94
C CYS A 79 6.01 3.24 4.81
N SER A 80 6.90 4.19 5.14
CA SER A 80 6.61 5.30 6.05
C SER A 80 5.86 6.45 5.39
N ALA A 81 5.88 6.52 4.05
CA ALA A 81 5.21 7.54 3.26
C ALA A 81 4.89 7.02 1.85
N VAL A 82 3.85 7.60 1.25
CA VAL A 82 3.65 7.54 -0.21
C VAL A 82 4.58 8.56 -0.84
N GLU A 83 5.28 8.19 -1.90
CA GLU A 83 6.20 9.08 -2.61
C GLU A 83 5.44 10.15 -3.40
N ASP A 84 6.10 11.27 -3.65
CA ASP A 84 5.51 12.37 -4.41
C ASP A 84 5.07 11.91 -5.80
N ASP A 85 3.97 12.47 -6.29
CA ASP A 85 3.36 12.15 -7.59
C ASP A 85 2.75 10.74 -7.71
N PHE A 86 2.69 9.95 -6.64
CA PHE A 86 2.06 8.62 -6.63
C PHE A 86 0.81 8.55 -5.77
N ALA A 87 -0.06 7.60 -6.12
CA ALA A 87 -1.18 7.18 -5.31
C ALA A 87 -1.15 5.66 -5.11
N CYS A 88 -1.15 5.24 -3.85
CA CYS A 88 -1.21 3.83 -3.48
C CYS A 88 -2.66 3.42 -3.19
N GLY A 89 -3.06 2.27 -3.76
CA GLY A 89 -4.39 1.69 -3.59
C GLY A 89 -4.48 0.77 -2.37
N PRO A 90 -5.30 -0.30 -2.45
CA PRO A 90 -5.26 -1.39 -1.47
C PRO A 90 -3.83 -1.96 -1.33
N PRO A 91 -3.41 -2.39 -0.13
CA PRO A 91 -2.06 -2.90 0.10
C PRO A 91 -1.73 -4.13 -0.77
N GLY A 92 -0.43 -4.33 -1.02
CA GLY A 92 0.08 -5.38 -1.90
C GLY A 92 -0.19 -5.14 -3.38
N ARG A 93 -0.43 -3.89 -3.79
CA ARG A 93 -0.54 -3.49 -5.19
C ARG A 93 0.42 -2.36 -5.49
N PRO A 94 1.02 -2.35 -6.69
CA PRO A 94 1.90 -1.27 -7.10
C PRO A 94 1.15 0.06 -7.05
N CYS A 95 1.81 1.08 -6.54
CA CYS A 95 1.29 2.44 -6.58
C CYS A 95 1.31 2.95 -8.03
N VAL A 96 0.46 3.93 -8.32
CA VAL A 96 0.34 4.50 -9.66
C VAL A 96 0.75 5.95 -9.64
N ARG A 97 1.54 6.35 -10.63
CA ARG A 97 1.89 7.76 -10.82
C ARG A 97 0.64 8.52 -11.25
N VAL A 98 0.27 9.55 -10.49
CA VAL A 98 -0.91 10.40 -10.73
C VAL A 98 -0.57 11.76 -11.33
N VAL A 99 0.69 12.19 -11.25
CA VAL A 99 1.16 13.41 -11.92
C VAL A 99 1.97 13.00 -13.15
N THR A 100 1.58 13.48 -14.33
CA THR A 100 2.21 13.07 -15.58
C THR A 100 2.36 14.26 -16.50
N CYS A 101 3.59 14.72 -16.64
CA CYS A 101 3.91 15.82 -17.52
C CYS A 101 3.62 15.48 -19.00
N GLY A 102 2.90 16.37 -19.67
CA GLY A 102 2.53 16.26 -21.08
C GLY A 102 1.22 15.51 -21.31
N ASN A 103 0.37 15.34 -20.29
CA ASN A 103 -0.94 14.71 -20.38
C ASN A 103 -2.10 15.72 -20.57
N ALA A 104 -1.78 17.00 -20.77
CA ALA A 104 -2.73 18.11 -20.90
C ALA A 104 -3.48 18.48 -19.61
N ARG A 105 -2.97 18.13 -18.43
CA ARG A 105 -3.59 18.42 -17.13
C ARG A 105 -2.51 18.96 -16.18
N ILE A 106 -2.93 19.79 -15.23
CA ILE A 106 -2.03 20.24 -14.15
C ILE A 106 -2.39 19.44 -12.91
N GLU A 107 -1.46 18.64 -12.41
CA GLU A 107 -1.58 17.78 -11.25
C GLU A 107 -0.39 17.98 -10.31
N GLY A 108 -0.58 17.76 -8.99
CA GLY A 108 0.49 17.93 -8.01
C GLY A 108 1.16 19.31 -8.07
N ASP A 109 2.48 19.31 -8.27
CA ASP A 109 3.34 20.51 -8.30
C ASP A 109 3.60 21.08 -9.71
N GLU A 110 2.93 20.54 -10.72
CA GLU A 110 3.00 21.06 -12.10
C GLU A 110 2.48 22.51 -12.14
N THR A 111 3.15 23.36 -12.92
CA THR A 111 2.74 24.77 -13.11
C THR A 111 2.31 25.08 -14.54
N CYS A 112 2.53 24.13 -15.44
CA CYS A 112 2.10 24.09 -16.82
C CYS A 112 1.99 22.62 -17.22
N ASP A 113 1.24 22.36 -18.29
CA ASP A 113 1.32 21.13 -19.05
C ASP A 113 0.92 21.52 -20.48
N ASP A 114 1.80 21.27 -21.45
CA ASP A 114 1.61 21.67 -22.83
C ASP A 114 1.56 20.46 -23.80
N ARG A 115 1.14 19.30 -23.27
CA ARG A 115 0.98 18.01 -23.97
C ARG A 115 2.29 17.36 -24.45
N ASN A 116 3.44 17.81 -23.97
CA ASN A 116 4.70 17.17 -24.28
C ASN A 116 5.71 17.35 -23.12
N THR A 117 6.93 16.85 -23.29
CA THR A 117 8.02 16.97 -22.29
C THR A 117 9.28 17.59 -22.90
N VAL A 118 9.12 18.37 -23.98
CA VAL A 118 10.19 19.00 -24.74
C VAL A 118 10.45 20.38 -24.14
N ALA A 119 11.56 20.53 -23.42
CA ALA A 119 11.94 21.85 -22.93
C ALA A 119 12.16 22.87 -24.07
N GLY A 120 11.89 24.14 -23.79
CA GLY A 120 12.09 25.29 -24.70
C GLY A 120 10.86 25.76 -25.45
N ASP A 121 9.68 25.17 -25.23
CA ASP A 121 8.39 25.58 -25.80
C ASP A 121 7.43 26.20 -24.76
N GLY A 122 7.95 26.49 -23.57
CA GLY A 122 7.28 27.21 -22.49
C GLY A 122 6.85 26.35 -21.31
N CYS A 123 6.90 25.03 -21.44
CA CYS A 123 6.78 24.09 -20.31
C CYS A 123 7.98 23.13 -20.35
N ASP A 124 8.78 23.08 -19.28
CA ASP A 124 9.93 22.19 -19.27
C ASP A 124 9.54 20.71 -19.02
N ALA A 125 10.52 19.81 -19.11
CA ALA A 125 10.31 18.38 -18.95
C ALA A 125 9.83 17.96 -17.54
N ASP A 126 9.97 18.87 -16.56
CA ASP A 126 9.50 18.71 -15.18
C ASP A 126 8.17 19.46 -14.95
N CYS A 127 7.51 19.87 -16.04
CA CYS A 127 6.26 20.63 -16.05
C CYS A 127 6.30 21.92 -15.21
N ARG A 128 7.48 22.56 -15.22
CA ARG A 128 7.69 23.91 -14.70
C ARG A 128 7.63 24.90 -15.86
N ARG A 129 6.86 25.96 -15.64
CA ARG A 129 6.69 27.00 -16.65
C ARG A 129 8.00 27.76 -16.82
N GLU A 130 8.46 27.84 -18.07
CA GLU A 130 9.72 28.49 -18.38
C GLU A 130 9.62 30.02 -18.22
N PRO A 131 10.71 30.70 -17.85
CA PRO A 131 10.72 32.16 -17.73
C PRO A 131 10.37 32.84 -19.06
N GLY A 132 9.47 33.83 -19.01
CA GLY A 132 9.06 34.55 -20.21
C GLY A 132 8.05 33.78 -21.07
N TRP A 133 7.37 32.77 -20.52
CA TRP A 133 6.26 32.07 -21.15
C TRP A 133 4.97 32.16 -20.33
N VAL A 134 3.84 32.11 -21.01
CA VAL A 134 2.50 32.01 -20.41
C VAL A 134 1.74 30.85 -21.05
N CYS A 135 1.10 30.05 -20.22
CA CYS A 135 0.28 28.91 -20.64
C CYS A 135 -1.18 29.21 -20.28
N PRO A 136 -1.90 29.96 -21.14
CA PRO A 136 -3.24 30.48 -20.80
C PRO A 136 -4.31 29.37 -20.76
N VAL A 137 -4.07 28.26 -21.45
CA VAL A 137 -4.95 27.09 -21.49
C VAL A 137 -4.11 25.88 -21.12
N VAL A 138 -4.55 25.15 -20.10
CA VAL A 138 -3.91 23.89 -19.70
C VAL A 138 -3.99 22.90 -20.85
N GLY A 139 -2.86 22.30 -21.21
CA GLY A 139 -2.73 21.40 -22.34
C GLY A 139 -2.66 22.09 -23.70
N ALA A 140 -2.60 23.41 -23.79
CA ALA A 140 -2.25 24.08 -25.04
C ALA A 140 -0.75 24.40 -25.04
N ALA A 141 -0.17 24.54 -26.25
CA ALA A 141 1.16 25.08 -26.38
C ALA A 141 1.26 26.42 -25.66
N CYS A 142 2.28 26.57 -24.82
CA CYS A 142 2.56 27.84 -24.16
C CYS A 142 2.98 28.87 -25.22
N VAL A 143 2.83 30.15 -24.88
CA VAL A 143 3.22 31.25 -25.77
C VAL A 143 4.18 32.18 -25.04
N SER A 144 5.15 32.72 -25.77
CA SER A 144 6.10 33.68 -25.21
C SER A 144 5.35 34.89 -24.62
N ALA A 145 5.61 35.20 -23.35
CA ALA A 145 5.18 36.41 -22.67
C ALA A 145 5.98 37.59 -23.23
N ARG A 146 5.46 38.18 -24.30
CA ARG A 146 5.96 39.46 -24.84
C ARG A 146 5.55 40.63 -23.97
#